data_AF-A0A517YVN8-F1
#
_entry.id   AF-A0A517YVN8-F1
#
_cell.length_a   1.000
_cell.length_b   1.000
_cell.length_c   1.000
_cell.angle_alpha   90.00
_cell.angle_beta   90.00
_cell.angle_gamma   90.00
#
_symmetry.space_group_name_H-M   'P 1'
#
loop_
_entity.id
_entity.type
_entity.pdbx_description
1 polymer ?
#
loop_
_entity_poly.entity_id
_entity_poly.type
_entity_poly.pdbx_seq_one_letter_code
_entity_poly.pdbx_strand_id
1 'polypeptide(L)'
;MIGVRDAIIEADVTENQIRNDGLLRSTARINGERVRLSFVHPAAGPLQYPCDTYNDWRDNLRGIVKTLSAQRAMERYGAVRQHQQYRGWAALPSPIELPMTLEQAANLVSSSDRNSVINDADEYRKAYREVAKKVHPDVGGCADEFARLQNAKSILDEHHGI
;
A
#
# COMPACT_ATOMS: atom_id res chain seq x y z
N MET A 1 3.70 16.75 19.98
CA MET A 1 3.23 15.39 19.59
C MET A 1 3.44 15.29 18.08
N ILE A 2 3.92 14.18 17.51
CA ILE A 2 4.32 14.12 16.08
C ILE A 2 3.13 14.30 15.11
N GLY A 3 1.87 14.31 15.56
CA GLY A 3 0.73 14.67 14.70
C GLY A 3 0.55 13.72 13.52
N VAL A 4 1.10 12.51 13.63
CA VAL A 4 1.06 11.47 12.62
C VAL A 4 -0.38 11.06 12.36
N ARG A 5 -0.71 10.83 11.09
CA ARG A 5 -1.97 10.23 10.66
C ARG A 5 -1.70 8.85 10.06
N ASP A 6 -2.72 8.00 10.10
CA ASP A 6 -2.76 6.73 9.37
C ASP A 6 -1.59 5.80 9.71
N ALA A 7 -1.30 5.66 11.01
CA ALA A 7 -0.29 4.72 11.47
C ALA A 7 -0.80 3.28 11.38
N ILE A 8 -0.16 2.49 10.53
CA ILE A 8 -0.51 1.09 10.26
C ILE A 8 0.66 0.21 10.68
N ILE A 9 0.36 -0.84 11.45
CA ILE A 9 1.31 -1.91 11.74
C ILE A 9 0.93 -3.10 10.88
N GLU A 10 1.87 -3.54 10.06
CA GLU A 10 1.75 -4.69 9.18
C GLU A 10 2.54 -5.85 9.78
N ALA A 11 1.92 -7.01 9.85
CA ALA A 11 2.51 -8.23 10.40
C ALA A 11 1.97 -9.45 9.65
N ASP A 12 2.73 -10.54 9.65
CA ASP A 12 2.36 -11.76 8.97
C ASP A 12 1.28 -12.52 9.75
N VAL A 13 0.07 -12.55 9.19
CA VAL A 13 -1.11 -13.21 9.75
C VAL A 13 -1.85 -13.96 8.65
N THR A 14 -2.55 -15.03 9.03
CA THR A 14 -3.50 -15.66 8.12
C THR A 14 -4.74 -14.78 7.94
N GLU A 15 -5.36 -14.84 6.76
CA GLU A 15 -6.52 -14.02 6.40
C GLU A 15 -7.67 -14.10 7.44
N ASN A 16 -7.89 -15.27 8.05
CA ASN A 16 -8.91 -15.45 9.09
C ASN A 16 -8.67 -14.61 10.37
N GLN A 17 -7.45 -14.09 10.58
CA GLN A 17 -7.11 -13.19 11.68
C GLN A 17 -7.41 -11.72 11.36
N ILE A 18 -7.74 -11.40 10.11
CA ILE A 18 -8.07 -10.06 9.64
C ILE A 18 -9.60 -9.89 9.72
N ARG A 19 -10.04 -8.71 10.16
CA ARG A 19 -11.45 -8.29 10.18
C ARG A 19 -11.81 -7.65 8.84
N ASN A 20 -13.10 -7.50 8.57
CA ASN A 20 -13.57 -6.88 7.32
C ASN A 20 -13.18 -5.39 7.18
N ASP A 21 -12.73 -4.75 8.25
CA ASP A 21 -12.20 -3.38 8.25
C ASP A 21 -10.68 -3.33 8.03
N GLY A 22 -10.03 -4.46 7.73
CA GLY A 22 -8.59 -4.55 7.50
C GLY A 22 -7.74 -4.57 8.76
N LEU A 23 -8.34 -4.41 9.95
CA LEU A 23 -7.62 -4.50 11.21
C LEU A 23 -7.50 -5.95 11.68
N LEU A 24 -6.47 -6.21 12.47
CA LEU A 24 -6.32 -7.50 13.13
C LEU A 24 -7.43 -7.72 14.18
N ARG A 25 -7.88 -8.97 14.31
CA ARG A 25 -8.72 -9.40 15.43
C ARG A 25 -7.98 -9.18 16.75
N SER A 26 -8.72 -8.94 17.84
CA SER A 26 -8.13 -8.85 19.18
C SER A 26 -7.40 -10.12 19.61
N THR A 27 -7.83 -11.27 19.08
CA THR A 27 -7.23 -12.59 19.31
C THR A 27 -6.26 -12.99 18.20
N ALA A 28 -5.85 -12.05 17.33
CA ALA A 28 -5.00 -12.35 16.20
C ALA A 28 -3.69 -13.00 16.63
N ARG A 29 -3.35 -14.13 15.99
CA ARG A 29 -2.03 -14.75 16.12
C ARG A 29 -1.17 -14.37 14.94
N ILE A 30 -0.02 -13.76 15.24
CA ILE A 30 1.01 -13.40 14.27
C ILE A 30 1.88 -14.64 14.08
N ASN A 31 1.99 -15.11 12.83
CA ASN A 31 2.68 -16.35 12.47
C ASN A 31 4.15 -16.11 12.09
N GLY A 32 4.52 -14.84 11.82
CA GLY A 32 5.90 -14.44 11.51
C GLY A 32 6.49 -13.47 12.52
N GLU A 33 7.79 -13.19 12.33
CA GLU A 33 8.58 -12.32 13.21
C GLU A 33 8.68 -10.90 12.62
N ARG A 34 8.50 -10.78 11.30
CA ARG A 34 8.68 -9.54 10.57
C ARG A 34 7.52 -8.60 10.82
N VAL A 35 7.85 -7.35 11.11
CA VAL A 35 6.86 -6.27 11.27
C VAL A 35 7.29 -5.05 10.49
N ARG A 36 6.29 -4.27 10.05
CA ARG A 36 6.50 -2.98 9.42
C ARG A 36 5.55 -1.97 10.04
N LEU A 37 6.08 -0.78 10.34
CA LEU A 37 5.28 0.37 10.72
C LEU A 37 5.28 1.38 9.58
N SER A 38 4.10 1.74 9.10
CA SER A 38 3.90 2.67 7.99
C SER A 38 3.05 3.85 8.48
N PHE A 39 3.43 5.09 8.17
CA PHE A 39 2.64 6.27 8.52
C PHE A 39 3.00 7.50 7.70
N VAL A 40 2.13 8.52 7.71
CA VAL A 40 2.39 9.80 7.02
C VAL A 40 2.88 10.85 8.01
N HIS A 41 4.11 11.33 7.81
CA HIS A 41 4.68 12.44 8.56
C HIS A 41 4.35 13.78 7.88
N PRO A 42 3.83 14.80 8.60
CA PRO A 42 3.38 16.06 8.00
C PRO A 42 4.43 16.79 7.18
N ALA A 43 5.71 16.71 7.58
CA ALA A 43 6.81 17.40 6.92
C ALA A 43 7.70 16.49 6.06
N ALA A 44 7.63 15.16 6.24
CA ALA A 44 8.54 14.22 5.60
C ALA A 44 7.84 13.27 4.63
N GLY A 45 6.50 13.31 4.55
CA GLY A 45 5.72 12.43 3.70
C GLY A 45 5.58 11.02 4.28
N PRO A 46 5.29 10.03 3.42
CA PRO A 46 5.10 8.64 3.85
C PRO A 46 6.42 8.02 4.31
N LEU A 47 6.41 7.45 5.51
CA LEU A 47 7.56 6.78 6.12
C LEU A 47 7.23 5.31 6.41
N GLN A 48 8.22 4.44 6.23
CA GLN A 48 8.12 3.00 6.50
C GLN A 48 9.30 2.54 7.34
N TYR A 49 9.02 1.76 8.38
CA TYR A 49 10.00 1.19 9.30
C TYR A 49 9.84 -0.34 9.34
N PRO A 50 10.48 -1.09 8.43
CA PRO A 50 10.54 -2.55 8.53
C PRO A 50 11.54 -2.98 9.61
N CYS A 51 11.25 -4.08 10.31
CA CYS A 51 12.18 -4.72 11.24
C CYS A 51 11.97 -6.24 11.27
N ASP A 52 13.07 -6.97 11.07
CA ASP A 52 13.17 -8.43 11.03
C ASP A 52 14.46 -8.94 11.72
N THR A 53 15.02 -8.16 12.64
CA THR A 53 16.29 -8.45 13.30
C THR A 53 16.20 -9.53 14.38
N TYR A 54 15.06 -9.61 15.06
CA TYR A 54 14.81 -10.49 16.21
C TYR A 54 13.83 -11.61 15.85
N ASN A 55 13.86 -12.69 16.64
CA ASN A 55 13.01 -13.86 16.43
C ASN A 55 11.60 -13.73 17.05
N ASP A 56 11.26 -12.59 17.66
CA ASP A 56 9.89 -12.28 18.10
C ASP A 56 9.46 -10.95 17.48
N TRP A 57 8.27 -10.94 16.89
CA TRP A 57 7.65 -9.74 16.34
C TRP A 57 7.51 -8.62 17.37
N ARG A 58 7.35 -8.96 18.66
CA ARG A 58 7.28 -7.97 19.75
C ARG A 58 8.61 -7.27 19.94
N ASP A 59 9.71 -8.01 19.82
CA ASP A 59 11.06 -7.46 19.92
C ASP A 59 11.40 -6.62 18.70
N ASN A 60 10.98 -7.03 17.50
CA ASN A 60 11.10 -6.21 16.29
C ASN A 60 10.28 -4.92 16.38
N LEU A 61 9.03 -4.98 16.86
CA LEU A 61 8.20 -3.79 17.09
C LEU A 61 8.83 -2.86 18.13
N ARG A 62 9.38 -3.43 19.21
CA ARG A 62 10.14 -2.66 20.21
C ARG A 62 11.40 -2.02 19.59
N GLY A 63 12.07 -2.71 18.68
CA GLY A 63 13.17 -2.18 17.87
C GLY A 63 12.77 -0.90 17.13
N ILE A 64 11.64 -0.93 16.42
CA ILE A 64 11.08 0.24 15.72
C ILE A 64 10.82 1.39 16.71
N VAL A 65 10.20 1.10 17.87
CA VAL A 65 9.94 2.12 18.91
C VAL A 65 11.24 2.74 19.42
N LYS A 66 12.30 1.94 19.60
CA LYS A 66 13.62 2.43 20.02
C LYS A 66 14.25 3.32 18.95
N THR A 67 14.17 2.94 17.68
CA THR A 67 14.65 3.74 16.55
C THR A 67 13.96 5.10 16.49
N LEU A 68 12.62 5.13 16.56
CA LEU A 68 11.85 6.37 16.58
C LEU A 68 12.20 7.25 17.78
N SER A 69 12.40 6.64 18.95
CA SER A 69 12.80 7.34 20.17
C SER A 69 14.19 7.97 20.04
N ALA A 70 15.13 7.25 19.41
CA ALA A 70 16.47 7.75 19.15
C ALA A 70 16.45 8.91 18.15
N GLN A 71 15.70 8.81 17.06
CA GLN A 71 15.51 9.90 16.09
C GLN A 71 14.96 11.17 16.76
N ARG A 72 13.97 11.02 17.65
CA ARG A 72 13.45 12.14 18.45
C ARG A 72 14.48 12.74 19.40
N ALA A 73 15.38 11.91 19.95
CA ALA A 73 16.47 12.40 20.78
C ALA A 73 17.48 13.19 19.94
N MET A 74 17.81 12.72 18.73
CA MET A 74 18.69 13.44 17.80
C MET A 74 18.13 14.81 17.43
N GLU A 75 16.83 14.91 17.14
CA GLU A 75 16.14 16.20 16.92
C GLU A 75 16.19 17.08 18.16
N ARG A 76 15.86 16.52 19.34
CA ARG A 76 15.84 17.26 20.61
C ARG A 76 17.20 17.87 20.94
N TYR A 77 18.29 17.14 20.68
CA TYR A 77 19.64 17.61 20.96
C TYR A 77 20.26 18.39 19.80
N GLY A 78 19.52 18.60 18.71
CA GLY A 78 19.95 19.43 17.58
C GLY A 78 21.05 18.82 16.71
N ALA A 79 21.29 17.51 16.83
CA ALA A 79 22.27 16.79 16.00
C ALA A 79 21.83 16.67 14.53
N VAL A 80 20.52 16.77 14.29
CA VAL A 80 19.90 16.78 12.96
C VAL A 80 18.98 17.96 12.82
N ARG A 81 18.92 18.52 11.60
CA ARG A 81 18.05 19.64 11.25
C ARG A 81 17.00 19.18 10.24
N GLN A 82 15.84 19.83 10.25
CA GLN A 82 14.82 19.72 9.21
C GLN A 82 14.44 18.27 8.84
N HIS A 83 14.22 17.39 9.82
CA HIS A 83 13.68 16.04 9.56
C HIS A 83 14.58 15.15 8.68
N GLN A 84 15.86 15.51 8.51
CA GLN A 84 16.80 14.81 7.63
C GLN A 84 16.94 13.32 7.96
N GLN A 85 16.82 12.95 9.24
CA GLN A 85 16.89 11.57 9.70
C GLN A 85 15.76 10.68 9.18
N TYR A 86 14.67 11.26 8.66
CA TYR A 86 13.54 10.53 8.10
C TYR A 86 13.70 10.22 6.61
N ARG A 87 14.64 10.87 5.91
CA ARG A 87 14.84 10.65 4.45
C ARG A 87 15.17 9.20 4.10
N GLY A 88 15.95 8.52 4.95
CA GLY A 88 16.30 7.11 4.75
C GLY A 88 15.14 6.14 4.95
N TRP A 89 14.01 6.63 5.49
CA TRP A 89 12.80 5.85 5.77
C TRP A 89 11.64 6.23 4.86
N ALA A 90 11.88 7.07 3.85
CA ALA A 90 10.87 7.42 2.86
C ALA A 90 10.35 6.13 2.20
N ALA A 91 9.03 5.99 2.17
CA ALA A 91 8.42 4.89 1.44
C ALA A 91 8.91 4.93 -0.01
N LEU A 92 9.28 3.77 -0.56
CA LEU A 92 9.58 3.69 -1.98
C LEU A 92 8.36 4.18 -2.76
N PRO A 93 8.55 5.02 -3.80
CA PRO A 93 7.43 5.37 -4.65
C PRO A 93 6.85 4.06 -5.20
N SER A 94 5.52 3.96 -5.27
CA SER A 94 4.89 2.93 -6.09
C SER A 94 5.55 2.96 -7.47
N PRO A 95 5.75 1.81 -8.13
CA PRO A 95 6.31 1.77 -9.48
C PRO A 95 5.65 2.86 -10.32
N ILE A 96 6.45 3.80 -10.82
CA ILE A 96 5.96 4.90 -11.64
C ILE A 96 5.49 4.25 -12.94
N GLU A 97 4.22 3.88 -12.98
CA GLU A 97 3.55 3.65 -14.25
C GLU A 97 3.35 5.04 -14.86
N LEU A 98 3.90 5.22 -16.06
CA LEU A 98 3.62 6.39 -16.89
C LEU A 98 2.12 6.66 -16.87
N PRO A 99 1.68 7.94 -16.82
CA PRO A 99 0.25 8.26 -16.81
C PRO A 99 -0.41 7.58 -18.01
N MET A 100 -1.21 6.56 -17.70
CA MET A 100 -1.91 5.76 -18.69
C MET A 100 -3.04 6.62 -19.24
N THR A 101 -3.15 6.71 -20.57
CA THR A 101 -4.27 7.44 -21.18
C THR A 101 -5.56 6.66 -20.99
N LEU A 102 -6.71 7.34 -21.05
CA LEU A 102 -8.02 6.70 -20.95
C LEU A 102 -8.22 5.57 -21.98
N GLU A 103 -7.69 5.75 -23.19
CA GLU A 103 -7.72 4.72 -24.23
C GLU A 103 -6.83 3.51 -23.89
N GLN A 104 -5.68 3.74 -23.25
CA GLN A 104 -4.80 2.65 -22.78
C GLN A 104 -5.46 1.89 -21.62
N ALA A 105 -6.15 2.59 -20.72
CA ALA A 105 -6.92 1.98 -19.65
C ALA A 105 -8.08 1.12 -20.19
N ALA A 106 -8.84 1.62 -21.17
CA ALA A 106 -9.91 0.86 -21.82
C ALA A 106 -9.38 -0.38 -22.56
N ASN A 107 -8.22 -0.31 -23.22
CA ASN A 107 -7.58 -1.44 -23.89
C ASN A 107 -7.18 -2.57 -22.92
N LEU A 108 -6.77 -2.23 -21.69
CA LEU A 108 -6.42 -3.22 -20.67
C LEU A 108 -7.64 -3.97 -20.13
N VAL A 109 -8.81 -3.31 -20.09
CA VAL A 109 -10.07 -3.91 -19.62
C VAL A 109 -10.80 -4.67 -20.72
N SER A 110 -10.78 -4.16 -21.95
CA SER A 110 -11.41 -4.79 -23.11
C SER A 110 -10.59 -4.52 -24.37
N SER A 111 -9.95 -5.58 -24.90
CA SER A 111 -9.22 -5.51 -26.17
C SER A 111 -10.14 -5.36 -27.38
N SER A 112 -11.40 -5.82 -27.24
CA SER A 112 -12.33 -6.03 -28.36
C SER A 112 -13.35 -4.91 -28.49
N ASP A 113 -13.83 -4.37 -27.37
CA ASP A 113 -14.85 -3.32 -27.34
C ASP A 113 -14.48 -2.24 -26.33
N ARG A 114 -13.70 -1.25 -26.82
CA ARG A 114 -13.25 -0.11 -26.02
C ARG A 114 -14.35 0.92 -25.83
N ASN A 115 -15.15 1.14 -26.88
CA ASN A 115 -16.17 2.17 -26.87
C ASN A 115 -17.26 1.85 -25.86
N SER A 116 -17.56 0.57 -25.68
CA SER A 116 -18.54 0.16 -24.68
C SER A 116 -18.05 0.38 -23.24
N VAL A 117 -16.77 0.09 -22.95
CA VAL A 117 -16.13 0.35 -21.64
C VAL A 117 -16.01 1.84 -21.32
N ILE A 118 -15.76 2.68 -22.33
CA ILE A 118 -15.64 4.14 -22.14
C ILE A 118 -17.00 4.81 -21.92
N ASN A 119 -18.05 4.33 -22.61
CA ASN A 119 -19.36 5.00 -22.61
C ASN A 119 -20.37 4.39 -21.63
N ASP A 120 -20.20 3.14 -21.20
CA ASP A 120 -21.11 2.45 -20.28
C ASP A 120 -20.36 1.92 -19.03
N ALA A 121 -20.73 2.48 -17.88
CA ALA A 121 -20.16 2.12 -16.58
C ALA A 121 -20.49 0.68 -16.14
N ASP A 122 -21.66 0.15 -16.52
CA ASP A 122 -22.05 -1.22 -16.15
C ASP A 122 -21.33 -2.26 -17.00
N GLU A 123 -21.06 -1.94 -18.26
CA GLU A 123 -20.25 -2.77 -19.14
C GLU A 123 -18.77 -2.78 -18.72
N TYR A 124 -18.23 -1.60 -18.38
CA TYR A 124 -16.93 -1.47 -17.73
C TYR A 124 -16.80 -2.37 -16.49
N ARG A 125 -17.74 -2.29 -15.54
CA ARG A 125 -17.69 -3.10 -14.31
C ARG A 125 -17.75 -4.60 -14.56
N LYS A 126 -18.43 -5.05 -15.62
CA LYS A 126 -18.49 -6.47 -16.02
C LYS A 126 -17.15 -6.89 -16.61
N ALA A 127 -16.67 -6.18 -17.62
CA ALA A 127 -15.40 -6.46 -18.28
C ALA A 127 -14.21 -6.44 -17.29
N TYR A 128 -14.17 -5.45 -16.40
CA TYR A 128 -13.17 -5.35 -15.35
C TYR A 128 -13.15 -6.59 -14.45
N ARG A 129 -14.33 -7.06 -14.00
CA ARG A 129 -14.43 -8.25 -13.14
C ARG A 129 -13.95 -9.52 -13.84
N GLU A 130 -14.14 -9.63 -15.15
CA GLU A 130 -13.67 -10.78 -15.92
C GLU A 130 -12.14 -10.79 -16.07
N VAL A 131 -11.54 -9.64 -16.36
CA VAL A 131 -10.08 -9.51 -16.49
C VAL A 131 -9.41 -9.65 -15.12
N ALA A 132 -9.94 -9.02 -14.09
CA ALA A 132 -9.42 -9.09 -12.73
C ALA A 132 -9.36 -10.53 -12.21
N LYS A 133 -10.36 -11.36 -12.51
CA LYS A 133 -10.36 -12.79 -12.15
C LYS A 133 -9.27 -13.60 -12.84
N LYS A 134 -8.88 -13.24 -14.07
CA LYS A 134 -7.84 -13.94 -14.84
C LYS A 134 -6.43 -13.54 -14.41
N VAL A 135 -6.26 -12.26 -14.10
CA VAL A 135 -4.94 -11.66 -13.78
C VAL A 135 -4.64 -11.68 -12.27
N HIS A 136 -5.59 -12.09 -11.43
CA HIS A 136 -5.41 -12.07 -9.98
C HIS A 136 -4.21 -12.95 -9.54
N PRO A 137 -3.31 -12.43 -8.68
CA PRO A 137 -2.16 -13.19 -8.16
C PRO A 137 -2.56 -14.51 -7.49
N ASP A 138 -3.67 -14.53 -6.76
CA ASP A 138 -4.19 -15.73 -6.10
C ASP A 138 -4.62 -16.85 -7.05
N VAL A 139 -4.87 -16.55 -8.33
CA VAL A 139 -5.25 -17.53 -9.37
C VAL A 139 -4.04 -17.89 -10.25
N GLY A 140 -2.84 -17.43 -9.88
CA GLY A 140 -1.61 -17.65 -10.63
C GLY A 140 -1.28 -16.54 -11.64
N GLY A 141 -1.96 -15.39 -11.56
CA GLY A 141 -1.65 -14.21 -12.35
C GLY A 141 -0.41 -13.44 -11.86
N CYS A 142 0.08 -12.50 -12.67
CA CYS A 142 1.23 -11.68 -12.33
C CYS A 142 0.81 -10.45 -11.49
N ALA A 143 1.48 -10.23 -10.34
CA ALA A 143 1.22 -9.08 -9.48
C ALA A 143 1.43 -7.72 -10.18
N ASP A 144 2.40 -7.64 -11.09
CA ASP A 144 2.67 -6.42 -11.87
C ASP A 144 1.55 -6.14 -12.89
N GLU A 145 0.99 -7.18 -13.50
CA GLU A 145 -0.14 -7.04 -14.43
C GLU A 145 -1.43 -6.63 -13.69
N PHE A 146 -1.61 -7.15 -12.47
CA PHE A 146 -2.73 -6.77 -11.62
C PHE A 146 -2.62 -5.31 -11.14
N ALA A 147 -1.41 -4.84 -10.82
CA ALA A 147 -1.17 -3.45 -10.47
C ALA A 147 -1.53 -2.49 -11.63
N ARG A 148 -1.16 -2.85 -12.87
CA ARG A 148 -1.54 -2.10 -14.09
C ARG A 148 -3.05 -2.02 -14.27
N LEU A 149 -3.73 -3.15 -14.07
CA LEU A 149 -5.19 -3.20 -14.15
C LEU A 149 -5.86 -2.31 -13.10
N GLN A 150 -5.29 -2.26 -11.89
CA GLN A 150 -5.80 -1.41 -10.81
C GLN A 150 -5.60 0.08 -11.08
N ASN A 151 -4.50 0.47 -11.74
CA ASN A 151 -4.31 1.84 -12.22
C ASN A 151 -5.31 2.20 -13.33
N ALA A 152 -5.55 1.29 -14.27
CA ALA A 152 -6.59 1.47 -15.30
C ALA A 152 -7.98 1.64 -14.68
N LYS A 153 -8.29 0.89 -13.61
CA LYS A 153 -9.52 1.02 -12.83
C LYS A 153 -9.70 2.45 -12.30
N SER A 154 -8.65 3.00 -11.67
CA SER A 154 -8.72 4.34 -11.08
C SER A 154 -9.05 5.42 -12.11
N ILE A 155 -8.50 5.31 -13.33
CA ILE A 155 -8.75 6.27 -14.42
C ILE A 155 -10.18 6.14 -14.96
N LEU A 156 -10.67 4.91 -15.10
CA LEU A 156 -12.03 4.66 -15.60
C LEU A 156 -13.10 5.02 -14.56
N ASP A 157 -12.84 4.78 -13.28
CA ASP A 157 -13.70 5.21 -12.18
C ASP A 157 -13.81 6.76 -12.15
N GLU A 158 -12.68 7.47 -12.32
CA GLU A 158 -12.66 8.94 -12.43
C GLU A 158 -13.45 9.46 -13.64
N HIS A 159 -13.30 8.81 -14.81
CA HIS A 159 -14.04 9.19 -16.02
C HIS A 159 -15.56 8.98 -15.89
N HIS A 160 -15.98 7.88 -15.25
CA HIS A 160 -17.39 7.56 -15.03
C HIS A 160 -17.98 8.28 -13.81
N GLY A 161 -17.16 8.93 -12.99
CA GLY A 161 -17.58 9.68 -11.80
C GLY A 161 -18.09 8.79 -10.66
N ILE A 162 -17.48 7.62 -10.46
CA ILE A 162 -17.92 6.57 -9.51
C ILE A 162 -16.89 6.38 -8.40
#